data_AF-A0A0E9XYV6-F1
#
_entry.id   AF-A0A0E9XYV6-F1
#
_cell.length_a   1.000
_cell.length_b   1.000
_cell.length_c   1.000
_cell.angle_alpha   90.00
_cell.angle_beta   90.00
_cell.angle_gamma   90.00
#
_symmetry.space_group_name_H-M   'P 1'
#
loop_
_entity.id
_entity.type
_entity.pdbx_description
1 polymer ?
#
loop_
_entity_poly.entity_id
_entity_poly.type
_entity_poly.pdbx_seq_one_letter_code
_entity_poly.pdbx_strand_id
1 'polypeptide(L)' 'MNSCKDGCWQEEMKEKFFPFRLRMEFEVTIIFADDKFYINQHNGHVVQFPNRPGDKEYDYIWIEGDVTVKRIHVN' A
#
# COMPACT_ATOMS: atom_id res chain seq x y z
N MET A 1 -2.75 -0.21 7.96
CA MET A 1 -3.36 -0.56 6.67
C MET A 1 -4.78 -1.04 6.90
N ASN A 2 -5.69 -0.73 6.00
CA ASN A 2 -7.09 -1.10 6.14
C ASN A 2 -7.73 -1.29 4.76
N SER A 3 -8.91 -1.88 4.74
CA SER A 3 -9.81 -1.96 3.60
C SER A 3 -11.10 -1.22 3.94
N CYS A 4 -11.68 -0.53 2.97
CA CYS A 4 -13.03 0.02 3.09
C CYS A 4 -13.97 -0.83 2.23
N LYS A 5 -15.05 -1.33 2.83
CA LYS A 5 -16.08 -2.10 2.13
C LYS A 5 -17.43 -1.45 2.40
N ASP A 6 -18.16 -1.13 1.33
CA ASP A 6 -19.48 -0.47 1.40
C ASP A 6 -19.47 0.82 2.25
N GLY A 7 -18.38 1.59 2.17
CA GLY A 7 -18.20 2.83 2.95
C GLY A 7 -17.79 2.60 4.41
N CYS A 8 -17.61 1.36 4.85
CA CYS A 8 -17.21 1.01 6.21
C CYS A 8 -15.75 0.53 6.28
N TRP A 9 -14.96 1.20 7.12
CA TRP A 9 -13.62 0.75 7.49
C TRP A 9 -13.68 -0.58 8.25
N GLN A 10 -12.74 -1.47 7.93
CA GLN A 10 -12.61 -2.78 8.56
C GLN A 10 -11.55 -2.73 9.69
N GLU A 11 -11.11 -3.89 10.17
CA GLU A 11 -10.08 -3.98 11.21
C GLU A 11 -8.72 -3.44 10.72
N GLU A 12 -8.12 -2.52 11.47
CA GLU A 12 -6.83 -1.95 11.14
C GLU A 12 -5.68 -2.93 11.42
N MET A 13 -4.82 -3.17 10.43
CA MET A 13 -3.56 -3.88 10.59
C MET A 13 -2.41 -2.89 10.75
N LYS A 14 -1.72 -2.93 11.89
CA LYS A 14 -0.60 -2.03 12.19
C LYS A 14 0.74 -2.73 11.99
N GLU A 15 1.63 -2.08 11.25
CA GLU A 15 3.03 -2.49 11.16
C GLU A 15 3.85 -1.87 12.26
N LYS A 16 4.69 -2.69 12.91
CA LYS A 16 5.56 -2.21 13.99
C LYS A 16 6.78 -1.46 13.46
N PHE A 17 7.14 -1.68 12.21
CA PHE A 17 8.32 -1.12 11.58
C PHE A 17 7.95 -0.01 10.58
N PHE A 18 8.57 1.16 10.74
CA PHE A 18 8.27 2.35 9.97
C PHE A 18 9.57 3.00 9.47
N PRO A 19 10.02 2.68 8.25
CA PRO A 19 11.30 3.17 7.74
C PRO A 19 11.24 4.53 7.03
N PHE A 20 10.12 5.24 7.09
CA PHE A 20 9.98 6.53 6.43
C PHE A 20 10.52 7.66 7.32
N ARG A 21 11.17 8.64 6.69
CA ARG A 21 11.69 9.85 7.35
C ARG A 21 11.18 11.08 6.62
N LEU A 22 10.87 12.13 7.38
CA LEU A 22 10.43 13.41 6.82
C LEU A 22 11.45 13.95 5.82
N ARG A 23 10.96 14.45 4.69
CA ARG A 23 11.76 15.06 3.59
C ARG A 23 12.76 14.13 2.92
N MET A 24 12.70 12.83 3.18
CA MET A 24 13.53 11.85 2.49
C MET A 24 12.74 11.23 1.33
N GLU A 25 13.43 11.04 0.21
CA GLU A 25 12.88 10.29 -0.91
C GLU A 25 12.78 8.81 -0.56
N PHE A 26 11.76 8.15 -1.07
CA PHE A 26 11.55 6.73 -0.89
C PHE A 26 10.89 6.13 -2.14
N GLU A 27 11.04 4.83 -2.29
CA GLU A 27 10.30 4.02 -3.26
C GLU A 27 9.45 2.99 -2.51
N VAL A 28 8.24 2.75 -3.03
CA VAL A 28 7.36 1.66 -2.61
C VAL A 28 6.93 0.93 -3.87
N THR A 29 7.05 -0.39 -3.86
CA THR A 29 6.47 -1.26 -4.90
C THR A 29 5.30 -2.01 -4.29
N ILE A 30 4.14 -1.95 -4.94
CA ILE A 30 2.96 -2.71 -4.55
C ILE A 30 2.75 -3.80 -5.60
N ILE A 31 2.79 -5.06 -5.17
CA ILE A 31 2.52 -6.23 -6.00
C ILE A 31 1.18 -6.79 -5.54
N PHE A 32 0.22 -6.85 -6.45
CA PHE A 32 -1.03 -7.55 -6.23
C PHE A 32 -0.87 -9.01 -6.64
N ALA A 33 -1.03 -9.91 -5.67
CA ALA A 33 -1.29 -11.32 -5.89
C ALA A 33 -2.75 -11.57 -5.51
N ASP A 34 -3.48 -12.40 -6.26
CA ASP A 34 -4.94 -12.59 -6.12
C ASP A 34 -5.47 -12.55 -4.66
N ASP A 35 -4.77 -13.15 -3.70
CA ASP A 35 -5.15 -13.20 -2.29
C ASP A 35 -4.55 -12.11 -1.39
N LYS A 36 -3.52 -11.37 -1.82
CA LYS A 36 -2.86 -10.32 -1.02
C LYS A 36 -2.06 -9.29 -1.80
N PHE A 37 -1.81 -8.16 -1.15
CA PHE A 37 -0.86 -7.16 -1.58
C PHE A 37 0.46 -7.36 -0.86
N TYR A 38 1.56 -7.37 -1.62
CA TYR A 38 2.91 -7.25 -1.10
C TYR A 38 3.39 -5.82 -1.31
N ILE A 39 3.71 -5.14 -0.20
CA ILE A 39 4.20 -3.77 -0.19
C ILE A 39 5.70 -3.81 0.15
N ASN A 40 6.53 -3.70 -0.88
CA ASN A 40 7.98 -3.68 -0.74
C ASN A 40 8.44 -2.24 -0.47
N GLN A 41 9.16 -2.04 0.63
CA GLN A 41 9.72 -0.77 1.02
C GLN A 41 11.18 -0.64 0.55
N HIS A 42 11.64 0.59 0.34
CA HIS A 42 12.99 0.93 -0.14
C HIS A 42 14.18 0.30 0.62
N ASN A 43 13.97 -0.22 1.82
CA ASN A 43 15.00 -0.88 2.63
C ASN A 43 14.93 -2.42 2.60
N GLY A 44 14.12 -3.00 1.71
CA GLY A 44 13.94 -4.44 1.58
C GLY A 44 12.92 -5.05 2.54
N HIS A 45 12.32 -4.26 3.45
CA HIS A 45 11.23 -4.74 4.27
C HIS A 45 9.96 -4.94 3.42
N VAL A 46 9.30 -6.09 3.60
CA VAL A 46 8.09 -6.45 2.86
C VAL A 46 6.94 -6.56 3.84
N VAL A 47 5.90 -5.77 3.58
CA VAL A 47 4.64 -5.81 4.31
C VAL A 47 3.61 -6.57 3.49
N GLN A 48 2.80 -7.41 4.14
CA GLN A 48 1.71 -8.15 3.47
C GLN A 48 0.37 -7.63 3.97
N PHE A 49 -0.57 -7.41 3.06
CA PHE A 49 -1.94 -7.01 3.39
C PHE A 49 -2.95 -7.88 2.63
N PRO A 50 -3.92 -8.53 3.29
CA PRO A 50 -4.86 -9.43 2.63
C PRO A 50 -5.79 -8.68 1.66
N ASN A 51 -6.08 -9.30 0.51
CA ASN A 51 -7.13 -8.85 -0.40
C ASN A 51 -8.52 -9.19 0.20
N ARG A 52 -8.98 -8.36 1.15
CA ARG A 52 -10.24 -8.58 1.86
C ARG A 52 -11.49 -8.42 0.99
N PRO A 53 -11.56 -7.47 0.03
CA PRO A 53 -12.67 -7.43 -0.91
C PRO A 53 -12.74 -8.68 -1.79
N GLY A 54 -11.58 -9.25 -2.15
CA GLY A 54 -11.49 -10.42 -3.02
C GLY A 54 -11.69 -10.09 -4.50
N ASP A 55 -11.50 -8.81 -4.89
CA ASP A 55 -11.56 -8.42 -6.29
C ASP A 55 -10.35 -8.98 -7.04
N LYS A 56 -10.50 -9.14 -8.36
CA LYS A 56 -9.45 -9.67 -9.23
C LYS A 56 -8.65 -8.58 -9.95
N GLU A 57 -9.17 -7.36 -9.91
CA GLU A 57 -8.57 -6.20 -10.57
C GLU A 57 -8.89 -4.94 -9.78
N TYR A 58 -8.01 -3.95 -9.90
CA TYR A 58 -8.12 -2.64 -9.31
C TYR A 58 -7.66 -1.62 -10.35
N ASP A 59 -8.48 -0.62 -10.63
CA ASP A 59 -8.27 0.35 -11.72
C ASP A 59 -7.98 1.76 -11.19
N TYR A 60 -7.90 1.92 -9.87
CA TYR A 60 -7.80 3.22 -9.23
C TYR A 60 -6.64 3.29 -8.22
N ILE A 61 -5.81 4.33 -8.36
CA ILE A 61 -4.76 4.69 -7.40
C ILE A 61 -4.99 6.13 -6.95
N TRP A 62 -5.13 6.32 -5.65
CA TRP A 62 -5.25 7.64 -5.01
C TRP A 62 -4.12 7.84 -4.00
N ILE A 63 -3.47 8.99 -4.06
CA ILE A 63 -2.34 9.35 -3.20
C ILE A 63 -2.66 10.71 -2.57
N GLU A 64 -2.61 10.76 -1.24
CA GLU A 64 -2.97 11.94 -0.44
C GLU A 64 -2.03 12.08 0.77
N GLY A 65 -1.92 13.30 1.30
CA GLY A 65 -1.10 13.64 2.47
C GLY A 65 0.22 14.31 2.10
N ASP A 66 1.18 14.28 3.03
CA ASP A 66 2.48 14.95 2.93
C ASP A 66 3.48 14.17 2.05
N VAL A 67 3.11 13.96 0.78
CA VAL A 67 3.94 13.25 -0.21
C VAL A 67 3.89 13.98 -1.56
N THR A 68 5.04 14.08 -2.22
CA THR A 68 5.13 14.58 -3.60
C THR A 68 5.51 13.43 -4.51
N VAL A 69 4.58 13.06 -5.40
CA VAL A 69 4.79 11.96 -6.36
C VAL A 69 5.72 12.43 -7.48
N LYS A 70 6.88 11.77 -7.61
CA LYS A 70 7.83 12.04 -8.70
C LYS A 70 7.62 11.13 -9.92
N ARG A 71 7.23 9.88 -9.69
CA ARG A 71 7.04 8.85 -10.73
C ARG A 71 6.05 7.81 -10.26
N ILE A 72 5.16 7.39 -11.15
CA ILE A 72 4.35 6.18 -11.02
C ILE A 72 4.65 5.31 -12.22
N HIS A 73 4.82 4.02 -11.99
CA HIS A 73 4.96 3.01 -13.04
C HIS A 73 4.04 1.84 -12.71
N VAL A 74 3.20 1.46 -13.67
CA VAL A 74 2.28 0.33 -13.59
C VAL A 74 2.63 -0.59 -14.76
N ASN A 75 2.78 -1.88 -14.47
CA ASN A 75 3.08 -2.91 -15.47
C ASN A 75 1.81 -3.38 -16.18
#